data_AF-A0A3D4H0M2-F1
#
_entry.id   AF-A0A3D4H0M2-F1
#
_cell.length_a   1.000
_cell.length_b   1.000
_cell.length_c   1.000
_cell.angle_alpha   90.00
_cell.angle_beta   90.00
_cell.angle_gamma   90.00
#
_symmetry.space_group_name_H-M   'P 1'
#
loop_
_entity.id
_entity.type
_entity.pdbx_description
1 polymer ?
#
loop_
_entity_poly.entity_id
_entity_poly.type
_entity_poly.pdbx_seq_one_letter_code
_entity_poly.pdbx_strand_id
1 'polypeptide(L)'
;MSDGGNTHIWDDDYFLWLHDQGVSSEAIMQFWDEVWNFHQTPFGKYRRNSHYRSLVPEDQVMTGWIKCESRKFIEESVASDEPFCLFASHHAPQNHDYLPEPYYSMYDPEEVAPPVNGTLTPELARIIASYAGKVSMLDKHVGDLVETLREQGLLENTIIVLTA
;
A
#
# COMPACT_ATOMS: atom_id res chain seq x y z
N MET A 1 -30.11 -16.11 -10.66
CA MET A 1 -29.74 -15.25 -9.51
C MET A 1 -29.06 -14.05 -10.13
N SER A 2 -29.64 -12.86 -9.96
CA SER A 2 -29.14 -11.61 -10.53
C SER A 2 -28.76 -10.71 -9.36
N ASP A 3 -27.51 -10.80 -8.95
CA ASP A 3 -26.87 -9.99 -7.93
C ASP A 3 -26.02 -8.92 -8.63
N GLY A 4 -26.68 -7.84 -9.02
CA GLY A 4 -26.07 -6.65 -9.63
C GLY A 4 -25.22 -5.82 -8.66
N GLY A 5 -24.18 -6.39 -8.08
CA GLY A 5 -23.15 -5.68 -7.31
C GLY A 5 -21.94 -6.58 -7.06
N ASN A 6 -20.72 -6.05 -7.25
CA ASN A 6 -19.42 -6.72 -7.12
C ASN A 6 -18.90 -7.60 -8.28
N THR A 7 -19.30 -7.35 -9.53
CA THR A 7 -18.71 -8.06 -10.68
C THR A 7 -17.34 -7.55 -11.11
N HIS A 8 -16.91 -6.36 -10.66
CA HIS A 8 -15.70 -5.69 -11.15
C HIS A 8 -14.43 -5.93 -10.33
N ILE A 9 -14.53 -6.53 -9.14
CA ILE A 9 -13.33 -6.83 -8.34
C ILE A 9 -12.37 -7.77 -9.07
N TRP A 10 -12.92 -8.70 -9.86
CA TRP A 10 -12.16 -9.65 -10.64
C TRP A 10 -11.69 -9.11 -11.99
N ASP A 11 -11.98 -7.84 -12.30
CA ASP A 11 -11.44 -7.15 -13.47
C ASP A 11 -10.12 -6.42 -13.14
N ASP A 12 -9.70 -6.44 -11.87
CA ASP A 12 -8.51 -5.75 -11.36
C ASP A 12 -7.38 -6.74 -11.07
N ASP A 13 -6.23 -6.52 -11.71
CA ASP A 13 -5.05 -7.40 -11.66
C ASP A 13 -4.56 -7.63 -10.22
N TYR A 14 -4.67 -6.65 -9.33
CA TYR A 14 -4.22 -6.78 -7.95
C TYR A 14 -5.11 -7.75 -7.17
N PHE A 15 -6.43 -7.69 -7.34
CA PHE A 15 -7.36 -8.57 -6.63
C PHE A 15 -7.33 -10.01 -7.17
N LEU A 16 -7.14 -10.17 -8.48
CA LEU A 16 -6.85 -11.48 -9.09
C LEU A 16 -5.55 -12.06 -8.52
N TRP A 17 -4.49 -11.25 -8.45
CA TRP A 17 -3.22 -11.66 -7.88
C TRP A 17 -3.35 -12.08 -6.42
N LEU A 18 -4.08 -11.33 -5.58
CA LEU A 18 -4.33 -11.71 -4.18
C LEU A 18 -5.00 -13.09 -4.07
N HIS A 19 -6.00 -13.34 -4.91
CA HIS A 19 -6.68 -14.64 -4.95
C HIS A 19 -5.71 -15.77 -5.36
N ASP A 20 -4.87 -15.53 -6.35
CA ASP A 20 -3.87 -16.51 -6.81
C ASP A 20 -2.78 -16.78 -5.76
N GLN A 21 -2.46 -15.80 -4.92
CA GLN A 21 -1.58 -15.98 -3.75
C GLN A 21 -2.27 -16.70 -2.59
N GLY A 22 -3.56 -17.05 -2.71
CA GLY A 22 -4.32 -17.78 -1.70
C GLY A 22 -4.83 -16.91 -0.55
N VAL A 23 -4.90 -15.58 -0.74
CA VAL A 23 -5.51 -14.68 0.25
C VAL A 23 -7.00 -15.00 0.37
N SER A 24 -7.50 -15.05 1.60
CA SER A 24 -8.90 -15.42 1.83
C SER A 24 -9.84 -14.40 1.19
N SER A 25 -10.97 -14.89 0.66
CA SER A 25 -12.01 -14.00 0.12
C SER A 25 -12.52 -13.00 1.16
N GLU A 26 -12.48 -13.34 2.45
CA GLU A 26 -12.81 -12.42 3.54
C GLU A 26 -11.85 -11.23 3.59
N ALA A 27 -10.53 -11.47 3.55
CA ALA A 27 -9.54 -10.40 3.55
C ALA A 27 -9.60 -9.56 2.26
N ILE A 28 -9.84 -10.20 1.11
CA ILE A 28 -10.04 -9.51 -0.17
C ILE A 28 -11.29 -8.62 -0.13
N MET A 29 -12.42 -9.14 0.35
CA MET A 29 -13.68 -8.39 0.47
C MET A 29 -13.55 -7.24 1.46
N GLN A 30 -12.82 -7.43 2.57
CA GLN A 30 -12.55 -6.36 3.52
C GLN A 30 -11.88 -5.16 2.82
N PHE A 31 -10.84 -5.42 2.03
CA PHE A 31 -10.12 -4.38 1.29
C PHE A 31 -11.00 -3.73 0.20
N TRP A 32 -11.74 -4.54 -0.55
CA TRP A 32 -12.65 -4.05 -1.59
C TRP A 32 -13.76 -3.16 -1.02
N ASP A 33 -14.40 -3.59 0.08
CA ASP A 33 -15.47 -2.83 0.71
C ASP A 33 -14.98 -1.45 1.15
N GLU A 34 -13.72 -1.30 1.58
CA GLU A 34 -13.18 0.02 1.90
C GLU A 34 -13.01 0.93 0.70
N VAL A 35 -12.39 0.43 -0.37
CA VAL A 35 -12.21 1.15 -1.63
C VAL A 35 -13.56 1.54 -2.21
N TRP A 36 -14.50 0.59 -2.26
CA TRP A 36 -15.83 0.81 -2.79
C TRP A 36 -16.63 1.81 -1.96
N ASN A 37 -16.64 1.67 -0.63
CA ASN A 37 -17.30 2.63 0.25
C ASN A 37 -16.68 4.03 0.14
N PHE A 38 -15.36 4.13 -0.11
CA PHE A 38 -14.69 5.41 -0.34
C PHE A 38 -15.25 6.10 -1.58
N HIS A 39 -15.38 5.38 -2.70
CA HIS A 39 -15.93 5.93 -3.94
C HIS A 39 -17.42 6.27 -3.86
N GLN A 40 -18.21 5.53 -3.06
CA GLN A 40 -19.63 5.80 -2.92
C GLN A 40 -19.98 6.93 -1.96
N THR A 41 -19.07 7.27 -1.04
CA THR A 41 -19.40 8.26 -0.02
C THR A 41 -19.11 9.68 -0.54
N PRO A 42 -20.07 10.62 -0.46
CA PRO A 42 -19.82 12.00 -0.84
C PRO A 42 -18.59 12.57 -0.15
N PHE A 43 -17.79 13.34 -0.89
CA PHE A 43 -16.56 13.94 -0.38
C PHE A 43 -16.82 14.66 0.96
N GLY A 44 -16.05 14.31 2.00
CA GLY A 44 -16.22 14.85 3.36
C GLY A 44 -17.24 14.14 4.26
N LYS A 45 -18.00 13.14 3.75
CA LYS A 45 -18.88 12.27 4.57
C LYS A 45 -18.30 10.88 4.86
N TYR A 46 -17.17 10.53 4.25
CA TYR A 46 -16.49 9.28 4.54
C TYR A 46 -16.03 9.28 5.99
N ARG A 47 -16.61 8.39 6.80
CA ARG A 47 -16.15 8.19 8.17
C ARG A 47 -14.78 7.52 8.09
N ARG A 48 -13.78 8.19 8.68
CA ARG A 48 -12.38 7.76 8.77
C ARG A 48 -12.27 6.38 9.41
N ASN A 49 -12.24 5.37 8.55
CA ASN A 49 -11.97 3.98 8.92
C ASN A 49 -10.52 3.58 8.62
N SER A 50 -9.65 4.55 8.32
CA SER A 50 -8.29 4.39 7.82
C SER A 50 -7.24 3.85 8.83
N HIS A 51 -7.67 3.22 9.93
CA HIS A 51 -6.82 2.77 11.06
C HIS A 51 -7.11 1.35 11.50
N TYR A 52 -7.57 0.49 10.60
CA TYR A 52 -7.67 -0.94 10.92
C TYR A 52 -6.40 -1.67 10.51
N ARG A 53 -6.12 -2.71 11.30
CA ARG A 53 -5.07 -3.66 11.00
C ARG A 53 -5.44 -4.45 9.76
N SER A 54 -4.52 -4.54 8.81
CA SER A 54 -4.68 -5.37 7.62
C SER A 54 -4.73 -6.85 7.98
N LEU A 55 -5.64 -7.59 7.36
CA LEU A 55 -5.60 -9.05 7.29
C LEU A 55 -4.72 -9.55 6.13
N VAL A 56 -4.43 -8.68 5.17
CA VAL A 56 -3.51 -8.95 4.06
C VAL A 56 -2.06 -8.72 4.55
N PRO A 57 -1.14 -9.68 4.35
CA PRO A 57 0.28 -9.56 4.67
C PRO A 57 0.98 -8.35 4.03
N GLU A 58 2.11 -7.93 4.61
CA GLU A 58 2.93 -6.80 4.14
C GLU A 58 3.32 -6.88 2.66
N ASP A 59 3.77 -8.04 2.20
CA ASP A 59 4.20 -8.25 0.82
C ASP A 59 3.02 -8.32 -0.16
N GLN A 60 1.80 -8.41 0.35
CA GLN A 60 0.59 -8.58 -0.43
C GLN A 60 -0.33 -7.36 -0.40
N VAL A 61 -0.20 -6.44 0.55
CA VAL A 61 -0.88 -5.14 0.42
C VAL A 61 -0.38 -4.42 -0.83
N MET A 62 -1.18 -3.51 -1.39
CA MET A 62 -0.89 -2.91 -2.72
C MET A 62 0.52 -2.31 -2.83
N THR A 63 1.02 -1.67 -1.76
CA THR A 63 2.39 -1.14 -1.74
C THR A 63 3.44 -2.26 -1.82
N GLY A 64 3.20 -3.38 -1.14
CA GLY A 64 4.03 -4.58 -1.20
C GLY A 64 3.97 -5.28 -2.56
N TRP A 65 2.77 -5.38 -3.15
CA TRP A 65 2.57 -5.91 -4.50
C TRP A 65 3.33 -5.09 -5.56
N ILE A 66 3.20 -3.76 -5.54
CA ILE A 66 3.95 -2.86 -6.44
C ILE A 66 5.46 -3.09 -6.31
N LYS A 67 5.97 -3.27 -5.08
CA LYS A 67 7.37 -3.61 -4.84
C LYS A 67 7.74 -4.97 -5.44
N CYS A 68 6.90 -5.99 -5.31
CA CYS A 68 7.14 -7.32 -5.87
C CYS A 68 7.17 -7.29 -7.40
N GLU A 69 6.19 -6.67 -8.05
CA GLU A 69 6.15 -6.55 -9.52
C GLU A 69 7.29 -5.68 -10.06
N SER A 70 7.65 -4.62 -9.35
CA SER A 70 8.81 -3.78 -9.69
C SER A 70 10.12 -4.56 -9.64
N ARG A 71 10.33 -5.39 -8.61
CA ARG A 71 11.51 -6.27 -8.51
C ARG A 71 11.55 -7.24 -9.68
N LYS A 72 10.44 -7.91 -9.96
CA LYS A 72 10.32 -8.86 -11.09
C LYS A 72 10.68 -8.20 -12.42
N PHE A 73 10.14 -7.01 -12.68
CA PHE A 73 10.45 -6.24 -13.89
C PHE A 73 11.94 -5.90 -14.03
N ILE A 74 12.60 -5.50 -12.94
CA ILE A 74 14.05 -5.25 -12.93
C ILE A 74 14.82 -6.53 -13.25
N GLU A 75 14.49 -7.64 -12.60
CA GLU A 75 15.16 -8.94 -12.81
C GLU A 75 15.00 -9.45 -14.24
N GLU A 76 13.82 -9.28 -14.84
CA GLU A 76 13.55 -9.62 -16.25
C GLU A 76 14.34 -8.72 -17.21
N SER A 77 14.49 -7.43 -16.90
CA SER A 77 15.29 -6.49 -17.70
C SER A 77 16.77 -6.86 -17.68
N VAL A 78 17.30 -7.25 -16.52
CA VAL A 78 18.68 -7.76 -16.36
C VAL A 78 18.87 -9.04 -17.16
N ALA A 79 17.93 -9.99 -17.06
CA ALA A 79 18.01 -11.27 -17.77
C ALA A 79 18.00 -11.12 -19.31
N SER A 80 17.42 -10.03 -19.81
CA SER A 80 17.33 -9.70 -21.24
C SER A 80 18.42 -8.74 -21.73
N ASP A 81 19.30 -8.23 -20.85
CA ASP A 81 20.37 -7.27 -21.16
C ASP A 81 19.85 -5.96 -21.80
N GLU A 82 18.65 -5.52 -21.42
CA GLU A 82 17.99 -4.31 -21.94
C GLU A 82 17.96 -3.19 -20.87
N PRO A 83 18.09 -1.91 -21.26
CA PRO A 83 17.81 -0.80 -20.35
C PRO A 83 16.32 -0.76 -20.01
N PHE A 84 16.00 -0.32 -18.79
CA PHE A 84 14.62 -0.22 -18.33
C PHE A 84 14.22 1.21 -17.95
N CYS A 85 12.91 1.46 -17.99
CA CYS A 85 12.28 2.61 -17.37
C CYS A 85 11.11 2.11 -16.52
N LEU A 86 11.28 2.14 -15.19
CA LEU A 86 10.27 1.70 -14.23
C LEU A 86 9.58 2.92 -13.61
N PHE A 87 8.25 2.93 -13.64
CA PHE A 87 7.43 3.87 -12.89
C PHE A 87 6.64 3.14 -11.79
N ALA A 88 7.15 3.19 -10.56
CA ALA A 88 6.55 2.54 -9.39
C ALA A 88 5.71 3.55 -8.58
N SER A 89 4.40 3.62 -8.88
CA SER A 89 3.47 4.54 -8.22
C SER A 89 2.86 3.92 -6.95
N HIS A 90 3.56 4.03 -5.83
CA HIS A 90 3.06 3.50 -4.56
C HIS A 90 1.77 4.18 -4.08
N HIS A 91 0.90 3.36 -3.47
CA HIS A 91 -0.43 3.73 -3.00
C HIS A 91 -0.38 4.35 -1.58
N ALA A 92 0.45 3.77 -0.70
CA ALA A 92 0.74 4.37 0.59
C ALA A 92 1.32 5.79 0.43
N PRO A 93 0.98 6.75 1.32
CA PRO A 93 0.31 6.56 2.60
C PRO A 93 -1.19 6.91 2.62
N GLN A 94 -1.93 6.71 1.52
CA GLN A 94 -3.31 7.21 1.48
C GLN A 94 -4.26 6.53 2.48
N ASN A 95 -5.43 7.14 2.67
CA ASN A 95 -6.37 6.82 3.73
C ASN A 95 -7.01 5.42 3.63
N HIS A 96 -7.33 4.87 2.47
CA HIS A 96 -8.06 3.60 2.36
C HIS A 96 -7.18 2.33 2.39
N ASP A 97 -5.87 2.44 2.63
CA ASP A 97 -5.04 1.25 2.79
C ASP A 97 -5.06 0.74 4.23
N TYR A 98 -5.46 -0.51 4.44
CA TYR A 98 -5.19 -1.18 5.71
C TYR A 98 -3.68 -1.34 5.93
N LEU A 99 -3.27 -1.22 7.20
CA LEU A 99 -1.86 -1.28 7.57
C LEU A 99 -1.55 -2.63 8.24
N PRO A 100 -0.65 -3.45 7.68
CA PRO A 100 -0.23 -4.70 8.32
C PRO A 100 0.71 -4.46 9.50
N GLU A 101 0.84 -5.47 10.36
CA GLU A 101 1.92 -5.51 11.35
C GLU A 101 3.27 -5.69 10.64
N PRO A 102 4.38 -5.17 11.20
CA PRO A 102 4.47 -4.45 12.48
C PRO A 102 4.07 -2.97 12.41
N TYR A 103 3.84 -2.42 11.20
CA TYR A 103 3.61 -0.98 11.00
C TYR A 103 2.33 -0.48 11.67
N TYR A 104 1.32 -1.34 11.78
CA TYR A 104 0.06 -1.03 12.47
C TYR A 104 0.28 -0.58 13.91
N SER A 105 1.15 -1.29 14.63
CA SER A 105 1.46 -1.02 16.04
C SER A 105 2.77 -0.26 16.26
N MET A 106 3.45 0.14 15.18
CA MET A 106 4.78 0.76 15.22
C MET A 106 4.81 2.13 15.92
N TYR A 107 3.71 2.88 15.86
CA TYR A 107 3.60 4.21 16.45
C TYR A 107 2.45 4.27 17.44
N ASP A 108 2.71 4.72 18.66
CA ASP A 108 1.69 4.90 19.68
C ASP A 108 0.89 6.19 19.43
N PRO A 109 -0.45 6.12 19.26
CA PRO A 109 -1.29 7.31 19.16
C PRO A 109 -1.18 8.26 20.36
N GLU A 110 -0.84 7.77 21.55
CA GLU A 110 -0.68 8.61 22.74
C GLU A 110 0.58 9.48 22.69
N GLU A 111 1.57 9.11 21.88
CA GLU A 111 2.82 9.86 21.69
C GLU A 111 2.75 10.87 20.53
N VAL A 112 1.63 10.91 19.80
CA VAL A 112 1.44 11.83 18.67
C VAL A 112 1.39 13.28 19.13
N ALA A 113 2.27 14.11 18.55
CA ALA A 113 2.25 15.54 18.77
C ALA A 113 0.98 16.20 18.20
N PRO A 114 0.43 17.24 18.85
CA PRO A 114 -0.71 17.95 18.32
C PRO A 114 -0.38 18.64 16.99
N PRO A 115 -1.34 18.73 16.05
CA PRO A 115 -1.12 19.44 14.79
C PRO A 115 -0.88 20.93 15.06
N VAL A 116 -0.08 21.58 14.21
CA VAL A 116 0.20 23.02 14.29
C VAL A 116 -1.09 23.84 14.30
N ASN A 117 -2.09 23.41 13.54
CA ASN A 117 -3.43 24.00 13.48
C ASN A 117 -4.49 22.95 13.75
N GLY A 118 -5.28 23.16 14.81
CA GLY A 118 -6.41 22.30 15.17
C GLY A 118 -6.25 21.61 16.51
N THR A 119 -7.25 20.81 16.87
CA THR A 119 -7.28 20.06 18.13
C THR A 119 -6.90 18.61 17.87
N LEU A 120 -5.95 18.08 18.63
CA LEU A 120 -5.64 16.65 18.61
C LEU A 120 -6.76 15.88 19.32
N THR A 121 -7.61 15.23 18.53
CA THR A 121 -8.59 14.26 19.05
C THR A 121 -7.97 12.87 19.09
N PRO A 122 -8.46 11.94 19.93
CA PRO A 122 -7.99 10.55 19.93
C PRO A 122 -8.12 9.86 18.57
N GLU A 123 -9.13 10.22 17.78
CA GLU A 123 -9.28 9.74 16.41
C GLU A 123 -8.18 10.29 15.50
N LEU A 124 -7.90 11.60 15.56
CA LEU A 124 -6.84 12.22 14.78
C LEU A 124 -5.45 11.66 15.14
N ALA A 125 -5.21 11.38 16.41
CA ALA A 125 -3.98 10.73 16.86
C ALA A 125 -3.78 9.36 16.19
N ARG A 126 -4.83 8.52 16.15
CA ARG A 126 -4.78 7.22 15.43
C ARG A 126 -4.55 7.38 13.93
N ILE A 127 -5.08 8.45 13.32
CA ILE A 127 -4.79 8.78 11.92
C ILE A 127 -3.32 9.06 11.69
N ILE A 128 -2.75 9.94 12.49
CA ILE A 128 -1.37 10.36 12.33
C ILE A 128 -0.43 9.17 12.58
N ALA A 129 -0.69 8.35 13.60
CA ALA A 129 0.08 7.14 13.87
C ALA A 129 0.02 6.12 12.72
N SER A 130 -1.18 5.82 12.20
CA SER A 130 -1.35 4.93 11.03
C SER A 130 -0.68 5.50 9.77
N TYR A 131 -0.78 6.80 9.53
CA TYR A 131 -0.11 7.46 8.41
C TYR A 131 1.41 7.33 8.51
N ALA A 132 1.98 7.57 9.69
CA ALA A 132 3.40 7.37 9.94
C ALA A 132 3.83 5.91 9.72
N GLY A 133 3.03 4.93 10.17
CA GLY A 133 3.26 3.51 9.91
C GLY A 133 3.28 3.17 8.43
N LYS A 134 2.36 3.74 7.64
CA LYS A 134 2.34 3.58 6.17
C LYS A 134 3.57 4.18 5.51
N VAL A 135 4.03 5.34 5.97
CA VAL A 135 5.27 5.96 5.48
C VAL A 135 6.47 5.06 5.77
N SER A 136 6.56 4.45 6.95
CA SER A 136 7.65 3.54 7.29
C SER A 136 7.63 2.24 6.47
N MET A 137 6.44 1.71 6.17
CA MET A 137 6.29 0.58 5.25
C MET A 137 6.75 0.95 3.84
N LEU A 138 6.34 2.13 3.34
CA LEU A 138 6.78 2.65 2.06
C LEU A 138 8.31 2.83 2.02
N ASP A 139 8.90 3.43 3.06
CA ASP A 139 10.35 3.62 3.18
C ASP A 139 11.09 2.27 3.08
N LYS A 140 10.64 1.26 3.81
CA LYS A 140 11.21 -0.09 3.70
C LYS A 140 11.10 -0.64 2.27
N HIS A 141 9.94 -0.53 1.63
CA HIS A 141 9.75 -1.07 0.28
C HIS A 141 10.56 -0.33 -0.80
N VAL A 142 10.75 0.99 -0.66
CA VAL A 142 11.72 1.73 -1.48
C VAL A 142 13.13 1.21 -1.22
N GLY A 143 13.50 0.96 0.03
CA GLY A 143 14.75 0.32 0.40
C GLY A 143 14.93 -1.07 -0.24
N ASP A 144 13.89 -1.89 -0.23
CA ASP A 144 13.90 -3.23 -0.84
C ASP A 144 14.17 -3.15 -2.36
N LEU A 145 13.68 -2.11 -3.06
CA LEU A 145 13.94 -1.87 -4.48
C LEU A 145 15.36 -1.36 -4.73
N VAL A 146 15.87 -0.47 -3.88
CA VAL A 146 17.27 -0.03 -3.93
C VAL A 146 18.21 -1.22 -3.74
N GLU A 147 17.88 -2.13 -2.82
CA GLU A 147 18.68 -3.34 -2.63
C GLU A 147 18.53 -4.33 -3.79
N THR A 148 17.38 -4.45 -4.44
CA THR A 148 17.29 -5.17 -5.73
C THR A 148 18.31 -4.63 -6.73
N LEU A 149 18.37 -3.30 -6.91
CA LEU A 149 19.33 -2.68 -7.84
C LEU A 149 20.77 -2.96 -7.43
N ARG A 150 21.08 -3.00 -6.13
CA ARG A 150 22.41 -3.33 -5.63
C ARG A 150 22.77 -4.80 -5.91
N GLU A 151 21.86 -5.72 -5.59
CA GLU A 151 22.01 -7.17 -5.80
C GLU A 151 22.27 -7.51 -7.28
N GLN A 152 21.58 -6.79 -8.18
CA GLN A 152 21.73 -6.95 -9.64
C GLN A 152 22.92 -6.15 -10.22
N GLY A 153 23.70 -5.43 -9.39
CA GLY A 153 24.83 -4.62 -9.86
C GLY A 153 24.44 -3.38 -10.67
N LEU A 154 23.18 -2.96 -10.60
CA LEU A 154 22.59 -1.85 -11.38
C LEU A 154 22.59 -0.51 -10.65
N LEU A 155 22.79 -0.49 -9.33
CA LEU A 155 22.62 0.72 -8.51
C LEU A 155 23.44 1.92 -9.02
N GLU A 156 24.70 1.70 -9.40
CA GLU A 156 25.61 2.76 -9.88
C GLU A 156 25.26 3.26 -11.30
N ASN A 157 24.41 2.53 -12.04
CA ASN A 157 24.01 2.85 -13.40
C ASN A 157 22.50 3.12 -13.52
N THR A 158 21.82 3.39 -12.41
CA THR A 158 20.37 3.65 -12.37
C THR A 158 20.10 5.04 -11.84
N ILE A 159 19.31 5.84 -12.58
CA ILE A 159 18.79 7.11 -12.09
C ILE A 159 17.52 6.84 -11.29
N ILE A 160 17.52 7.23 -10.02
CA ILE A 160 16.35 7.10 -9.14
C ILE A 160 15.73 8.49 -8.96
N VAL A 161 14.44 8.60 -9.27
CA VAL A 161 13.64 9.81 -9.05
C VAL A 161 12.54 9.48 -8.06
N LEU A 162 12.51 10.18 -6.93
CA LEU A 162 11.48 10.04 -5.89
C LEU A 162 10.70 11.35 -5.77
N THR A 163 9.37 11.25 -5.80
CA THR A 163 8.44 12.38 -5.62
C THR A 163 7.13 11.90 -4.99
N ALA A 164 6.35 12.83 -4.45
CA ALA A 164 5.01 12.61 -3.90
C ALA A 164 4.02 13.67 -4.41
#